data_AF-A0A8S9BBW9-F1
#
_entry.id   AF-A0A8S9BBW9-F1
#
_cell.length_a   1.000
_cell.length_b   1.000
_cell.length_c   1.000
_cell.angle_alpha   90.00
_cell.angle_beta   90.00
_cell.angle_gamma   90.00
#
_symmetry.space_group_name_H-M   'P 1'
#
loop_
_entity.id
_entity.type
_entity.pdbx_description
1 polymer ?
#
loop_
_entity_poly.entity_id
_entity_poly.type
_entity_poly.pdbx_seq_one_letter_code
_entity_poly.pdbx_strand_id
1 'polypeptide(L)'
;MTKCMDVGDANPDIAGIGILLSFCIQAGFTFIISTGSFSIEMVYIYLRKQRALEVIKSRAMGKVPSLHMPKVWHRDAHSWFQIQETTKWLLERNSDIQTATGISLLVSALAQEKTLSFYHLHLVYDTVSLVAISNCGALLFSLDSTAAGIIRYVAIALWAILYLTYTSIFGVRLKSWDYDNPGHCYNTNHLSAPTANHPYVDNIYIAVTCLYVFTTLLVAVMRFNYMVPLELLRYGVAERGRVRKGGLRGLFLIILRGRSLKEGSLNEHKMSATTQYMLLGVAFAQFPLHTYTIFTLRRSNESLLNGSHDEQTWGFSQVGAVVLLAPNLINITIAVKKQLDWERRERDAVGNPSTADMERQEEDAKQLEEDVKEVEESLEALKIKQKYQEIPEVVLHQETEDIQLKKEETQPKAEGIQSQMEEV
;
A
#
# COMPACT_ATOMS: atom_id res chain seq x y z
N MET A 1 9.53 -21.30 -34.07
CA MET A 1 9.18 -22.24 -32.99
C MET A 1 10.39 -22.73 -32.21
N THR A 2 11.48 -21.96 -32.05
CA THR A 2 12.65 -22.45 -31.28
C THR A 2 12.24 -22.61 -29.83
N LYS A 3 12.40 -23.82 -29.30
CA LYS A 3 12.10 -24.14 -27.90
C LYS A 3 13.40 -24.12 -27.12
N CYS A 4 13.38 -23.55 -25.93
CA CYS A 4 14.48 -23.67 -24.99
C CYS A 4 14.65 -25.16 -24.66
N MET A 5 15.82 -25.72 -24.97
CA MET A 5 16.10 -27.14 -24.73
C MET A 5 16.48 -27.38 -23.26
N ASP A 6 17.08 -26.37 -22.62
CA ASP A 6 17.74 -26.49 -21.33
C ASP A 6 17.77 -25.12 -20.62
N VAL A 7 17.18 -25.05 -19.42
CA VAL A 7 17.03 -23.80 -18.66
C VAL A 7 18.13 -23.61 -17.61
N GLY A 8 19.12 -24.50 -17.58
CA GLY A 8 20.25 -24.50 -16.65
C GLY A 8 20.07 -25.46 -15.48
N ASP A 9 21.07 -25.47 -14.59
CA ASP A 9 21.10 -26.34 -13.42
C ASP A 9 20.09 -25.87 -12.35
N ALA A 10 19.44 -26.84 -11.69
CA ALA A 10 18.54 -26.55 -10.57
C ALA A 10 19.25 -25.82 -9.41
N ASN A 11 18.60 -24.78 -8.87
CA ASN A 11 19.11 -24.04 -7.71
C ASN A 11 18.05 -23.97 -6.58
N PRO A 12 17.98 -25.00 -5.71
CA PRO A 12 16.98 -25.05 -4.65
C PRO A 12 17.13 -23.93 -3.61
N ASP A 13 18.30 -23.33 -3.46
CA ASP A 13 18.54 -22.24 -2.49
C ASP A 13 17.88 -20.92 -2.91
N ILE A 14 17.48 -20.79 -4.18
CA ILE A 14 16.87 -19.59 -4.74
C ILE A 14 15.46 -19.89 -5.24
N ALA A 15 15.32 -20.93 -6.06
CA ALA A 15 14.06 -21.32 -6.70
C ALA A 15 13.34 -22.44 -5.96
N GLY A 16 13.88 -22.94 -4.83
CA GLY A 16 13.27 -24.03 -4.08
C GLY A 16 11.84 -23.72 -3.66
N ILE A 17 10.96 -24.70 -3.82
CA ILE A 17 9.51 -24.53 -3.63
C ILE A 17 9.16 -23.97 -2.24
N GLY A 18 9.96 -24.32 -1.22
CA GLY A 18 9.78 -23.82 0.13
C GLY A 18 9.95 -22.30 0.24
N ILE A 19 10.96 -21.74 -0.43
CA ILE A 19 11.22 -20.29 -0.45
C ILE A 19 10.09 -19.57 -1.16
N LEU A 20 9.75 -20.03 -2.37
CA LEU A 20 8.66 -19.45 -3.18
C LEU A 20 7.34 -19.46 -2.41
N LEU A 21 6.97 -20.61 -1.84
CA LEU A 21 5.74 -20.77 -1.08
C LEU A 21 5.72 -19.88 0.18
N SER A 22 6.86 -19.71 0.85
CA SER A 22 6.93 -18.87 2.04
C SER A 22 6.67 -17.40 1.74
N PHE A 23 7.28 -16.86 0.68
CA PHE A 23 7.00 -15.48 0.25
C PHE A 23 5.55 -15.30 -0.20
N CYS A 24 4.99 -16.28 -0.93
CA CYS A 24 3.58 -16.27 -1.33
C CYS A 24 2.63 -16.31 -0.12
N ILE A 25 2.89 -17.18 0.88
CA ILE A 25 2.08 -17.27 2.09
C ILE A 25 2.19 -15.97 2.90
N GLN A 26 3.39 -15.41 3.06
CA GLN A 26 3.59 -14.15 3.78
C GLN A 26 2.85 -12.99 3.11
N ALA A 27 2.96 -12.86 1.78
CA ALA A 27 2.24 -11.82 1.04
C ALA A 27 0.72 -12.05 1.07
N GLY A 28 0.27 -13.29 0.92
CA GLY A 28 -1.14 -13.66 1.04
C GLY A 28 -1.71 -13.39 2.43
N PHE A 29 -0.92 -13.60 3.48
CA PHE A 29 -1.29 -13.27 4.86
C PHE A 29 -1.47 -11.75 5.05
N THR A 30 -0.54 -10.92 4.56
CA THR A 30 -0.74 -9.45 4.52
C THR A 30 -2.00 -9.10 3.75
N PHE A 31 -2.19 -9.68 2.57
CA PHE A 31 -3.36 -9.42 1.74
C PHE A 31 -4.67 -9.69 2.49
N ILE A 32 -4.78 -10.84 3.15
CA ILE A 32 -5.96 -11.22 3.94
C ILE A 32 -6.15 -10.27 5.12
N ILE A 33 -5.09 -9.99 5.88
CA ILE A 33 -5.20 -9.14 7.08
C ILE A 33 -5.58 -7.71 6.72
N SER A 34 -4.95 -7.09 5.71
CA SER A 34 -5.32 -5.73 5.34
C SER A 34 -6.72 -5.67 4.71
N THR A 35 -7.13 -6.70 3.95
CA THR A 35 -8.50 -6.77 3.41
C THR A 35 -9.53 -6.94 4.53
N GLY A 36 -9.22 -7.75 5.53
CA GLY A 36 -10.02 -7.90 6.74
C GLY A 36 -10.11 -6.58 7.50
N SER A 37 -8.97 -5.94 7.76
CA SER A 37 -8.89 -4.62 8.40
C SER A 37 -9.71 -3.57 7.66
N PHE A 38 -9.62 -3.57 6.34
CA PHE A 38 -10.39 -2.68 5.47
C PHE A 38 -11.89 -2.92 5.58
N SER A 39 -12.32 -4.17 5.47
CA SER A 39 -13.74 -4.55 5.57
C SER A 39 -14.31 -4.13 6.92
N ILE A 40 -13.51 -4.32 7.96
CA ILE A 40 -13.80 -3.96 9.34
C ILE A 40 -13.95 -2.43 9.49
N GLU A 41 -13.00 -1.65 8.98
CA GLU A 41 -13.03 -0.20 9.01
C GLU A 41 -14.23 0.38 8.24
N MET A 42 -14.57 -0.21 7.08
CA MET A 42 -15.72 0.21 6.28
C MET A 42 -17.05 0.00 7.00
N VAL A 43 -17.21 -1.16 7.65
CA VAL A 43 -18.38 -1.44 8.49
C VAL A 43 -18.45 -0.44 9.64
N TYR A 44 -17.32 -0.17 10.30
CA TYR A 44 -17.26 0.81 11.39
C TYR A 44 -17.65 2.23 10.96
N ILE A 45 -17.10 2.74 9.84
CA ILE A 45 -17.46 4.05 9.29
C ILE A 45 -18.94 4.12 8.92
N TYR A 46 -19.48 3.07 8.29
CA TYR A 46 -20.89 2.99 7.94
C TYR A 46 -21.78 3.07 9.19
N LEU A 47 -21.44 2.31 10.24
CA LEU A 47 -22.18 2.30 11.50
C LEU A 47 -22.11 3.66 12.21
N ARG A 48 -20.96 4.34 12.18
CA ARG A 48 -20.82 5.71 12.72
C ARG A 48 -21.74 6.70 12.01
N LYS A 49 -21.79 6.66 10.68
CA LYS A 49 -22.68 7.53 9.89
C LYS A 49 -24.16 7.27 10.21
N GLN A 50 -24.55 6.01 10.35
CA GLN A 50 -25.92 5.68 10.76
C GLN A 50 -26.25 6.25 12.14
N ARG A 51 -25.33 6.14 13.10
CA ARG A 51 -25.49 6.72 14.44
C ARG A 51 -25.63 8.24 14.40
N ALA A 52 -24.77 8.92 13.65
CA ALA A 52 -24.86 10.36 13.47
C ALA A 52 -26.23 10.78 12.89
N LEU A 53 -26.72 10.06 11.88
CA LEU A 53 -28.05 10.30 11.29
C LEU A 53 -29.19 10.08 12.29
N GLU A 54 -29.12 9.05 13.14
CA GLU A 54 -30.12 8.81 14.19
C GLU A 54 -30.15 9.93 15.23
N VAL A 55 -28.99 10.47 15.60
CA VAL A 55 -28.89 11.63 16.51
C VAL A 55 -29.51 12.87 15.87
N ILE A 56 -29.17 13.16 14.61
CA ILE A 56 -29.75 14.28 13.86
C ILE A 56 -31.27 14.15 13.75
N LYS A 57 -31.77 12.95 13.41
CA LYS A 57 -33.21 12.68 13.32
C LYS A 57 -33.92 12.84 14.66
N SER A 58 -33.29 12.39 15.75
CA SER A 58 -33.83 12.54 17.11
C SER A 58 -33.93 14.01 17.52
N ARG A 59 -32.87 14.80 17.24
CA ARG A 59 -32.86 16.27 17.44
C ARG A 59 -33.97 16.95 16.64
N ALA A 60 -34.15 16.58 15.38
CA ALA A 60 -35.20 17.14 14.51
C ALA A 60 -36.63 16.85 15.02
N MET A 61 -36.83 15.74 15.73
CA MET A 61 -38.12 15.39 16.35
C MET A 61 -38.33 16.03 17.73
N GLY A 62 -37.41 16.88 18.20
CA GLY A 62 -37.47 17.45 19.56
C GLY A 62 -37.30 16.40 20.66
N LYS A 63 -36.84 15.19 20.33
CA LYS A 63 -36.53 14.16 21.32
C LYS A 63 -35.12 14.39 21.83
N VAL A 64 -34.93 14.28 23.14
CA VAL A 64 -33.58 14.22 23.71
C VAL A 64 -32.93 12.97 23.10
N PRO A 65 -31.83 13.09 22.34
CA PRO A 65 -31.16 11.94 21.79
C PRO A 65 -30.78 11.06 22.97
N SER A 66 -31.26 9.82 22.95
CA SER A 66 -30.78 8.80 23.87
C SER A 66 -29.30 8.58 23.56
N LEU A 67 -28.42 9.32 24.23
CA LEU A 67 -26.98 9.05 24.26
C LEU A 67 -26.68 7.69 24.90
N HIS A 68 -27.70 7.02 25.47
CA HIS A 68 -27.59 5.66 25.92
C HIS A 68 -27.39 4.75 24.71
N MET A 69 -26.11 4.50 24.40
CA MET A 69 -25.72 3.49 23.43
C MET A 69 -26.29 2.15 23.89
N PRO A 70 -26.99 1.40 23.02
CA PRO A 70 -27.37 0.04 23.38
C PRO A 70 -26.09 -0.72 23.72
N LYS A 71 -26.09 -1.48 24.83
CA LYS A 71 -24.88 -2.16 25.37
C LYS A 71 -24.09 -2.97 24.33
N VAL A 72 -24.76 -3.44 23.28
CA VAL A 72 -24.14 -4.13 22.13
C VAL A 72 -23.05 -3.27 21.48
N TRP A 73 -23.28 -1.96 21.31
CA TRP A 73 -22.40 -1.08 20.54
C TRP A 73 -21.13 -0.63 21.27
N HIS A 74 -21.14 -0.56 22.60
CA HIS A 74 -19.94 -0.23 23.39
C HIS A 74 -18.94 -1.39 23.36
N ARG A 75 -19.44 -2.62 23.49
CA ARG A 75 -18.62 -3.83 23.35
C ARG A 75 -17.96 -3.87 21.96
N ASP A 76 -18.69 -3.42 20.95
CA ASP A 76 -18.20 -3.39 19.59
C ASP A 76 -17.04 -2.37 19.46
N ALA A 77 -17.20 -1.10 19.85
CA ALA A 77 -16.17 -0.04 19.72
C ALA A 77 -14.78 -0.46 20.25
N HIS A 78 -14.72 -0.99 21.48
CA HIS A 78 -13.46 -1.43 22.07
C HIS A 78 -12.87 -2.64 21.34
N SER A 79 -13.71 -3.60 20.96
CA SER A 79 -13.26 -4.76 20.18
C SER A 79 -12.68 -4.34 18.83
N TRP A 80 -13.26 -3.33 18.18
CA TRP A 80 -12.75 -2.76 16.92
C TRP A 80 -11.35 -2.20 17.09
N PHE A 81 -11.13 -1.37 18.12
CA PHE A 81 -9.83 -0.78 18.39
C PHE A 81 -8.77 -1.85 18.66
N GLN A 82 -9.08 -2.87 19.47
CA GLN A 82 -8.16 -3.96 19.75
C GLN A 82 -7.85 -4.80 18.51
N ILE A 83 -8.83 -5.06 17.66
CA ILE A 83 -8.62 -5.76 16.38
C ILE A 83 -7.74 -4.90 15.46
N GLN A 84 -7.98 -3.60 15.36
CA GLN A 84 -7.15 -2.69 14.57
C GLN A 84 -5.72 -2.64 15.08
N GLU A 85 -5.50 -2.49 16.39
CA GLU A 85 -4.17 -2.49 17.01
C GLU A 85 -3.43 -3.81 16.75
N THR A 86 -4.15 -4.94 16.86
CA THR A 86 -3.60 -6.27 16.61
C THR A 86 -3.25 -6.47 15.13
N THR A 87 -4.13 -6.06 14.22
CA THR A 87 -3.88 -6.10 12.78
C THR A 87 -2.69 -5.21 12.42
N LYS A 88 -2.65 -3.99 12.95
CA LYS A 88 -1.57 -3.03 12.78
C LYS A 88 -0.22 -3.66 13.16
N TRP A 89 -0.17 -4.28 14.34
CA TRP A 89 1.01 -4.97 14.84
C TRP A 89 1.41 -6.18 13.98
N LEU A 90 0.45 -6.99 13.52
CA LEU A 90 0.72 -8.13 12.65
C LEU A 90 1.29 -7.71 11.29
N LEU A 91 0.74 -6.65 10.68
CA LEU A 91 1.20 -6.11 9.40
C LEU A 91 2.65 -5.60 9.49
N GLU A 92 2.99 -4.89 10.58
CA GLU A 92 4.38 -4.45 10.79
C GLU A 92 5.35 -5.59 10.88
N ARG A 93 5.03 -6.59 11.70
CA ARG A 93 5.93 -7.71 11.93
C ARG A 93 6.13 -8.52 10.67
N ASN A 94 5.06 -8.78 9.91
CA ASN A 94 5.17 -9.50 8.65
C ASN A 94 5.97 -8.70 7.61
N SER A 95 5.76 -7.38 7.52
CA SER A 95 6.57 -6.50 6.65
C SER A 95 8.04 -6.49 7.04
N ASP A 96 8.37 -6.44 8.33
CA ASP A 96 9.76 -6.48 8.82
C ASP A 96 10.44 -7.80 8.42
N ILE A 97 9.76 -8.93 8.65
CA ILE A 97 10.24 -10.27 8.28
C ILE A 97 10.43 -10.35 6.77
N GLN A 98 9.40 -10.03 5.99
CA GLN A 98 9.45 -10.18 4.53
C GLN A 98 10.44 -9.23 3.86
N THR A 99 10.67 -8.04 4.44
CA THR A 99 11.71 -7.11 3.98
C THR A 99 13.10 -7.67 4.24
N ALA A 100 13.37 -8.16 5.45
CA ALA A 100 14.68 -8.73 5.79
C ALA A 100 15.02 -9.94 4.92
N THR A 101 14.03 -10.81 4.68
CA THR A 101 14.20 -12.02 3.87
C THR A 101 14.30 -11.67 2.38
N GLY A 102 13.53 -10.68 1.90
CA GLY A 102 13.65 -10.13 0.56
C GLY A 102 15.02 -9.50 0.28
N ILE A 103 15.57 -8.74 1.23
CA ILE A 103 16.95 -8.21 1.16
C ILE A 103 17.95 -9.36 1.05
N SER A 104 17.78 -10.39 1.89
CA SER A 104 18.68 -11.55 1.90
C SER A 104 18.65 -12.29 0.55
N LEU A 105 17.46 -12.51 -0.02
CA LEU A 105 17.30 -13.13 -1.33
C LEU A 105 17.91 -12.29 -2.46
N LEU A 106 17.70 -10.97 -2.44
CA LEU A 106 18.32 -10.04 -3.40
C LEU A 106 19.85 -10.07 -3.33
N VAL A 107 20.43 -10.04 -2.12
CA VAL A 107 21.88 -10.10 -1.93
C VAL A 107 22.44 -11.43 -2.43
N SER A 108 21.81 -12.56 -2.10
CA SER A 108 22.21 -13.88 -2.59
C SER A 108 22.14 -13.97 -4.12
N ALA A 109 21.08 -13.45 -4.73
CA ALA A 109 20.92 -13.45 -6.18
C ALA A 109 21.93 -12.56 -6.89
N LEU A 110 22.21 -11.37 -6.34
CA LEU A 110 23.24 -10.46 -6.86
C LEU A 110 24.64 -11.07 -6.75
N ALA A 111 24.94 -11.79 -5.66
CA ALA A 111 26.22 -12.50 -5.52
C ALA A 111 26.41 -13.63 -6.55
N GLN A 112 25.29 -14.21 -7.02
CA GLN A 112 25.26 -15.31 -7.99
C GLN A 112 24.82 -14.88 -9.40
N GLU A 113 24.79 -13.58 -9.70
CA GLU A 113 24.22 -13.04 -10.95
C GLU A 113 24.74 -13.73 -12.22
N LYS A 114 26.05 -14.02 -12.26
CA LYS A 114 26.73 -14.61 -13.42
C LYS A 114 26.43 -16.09 -13.60
N THR A 115 26.09 -16.77 -12.52
CA THR A 115 25.83 -18.22 -12.50
C THR A 115 24.33 -18.53 -12.57
N LEU A 116 23.46 -17.57 -12.25
CA LEU A 116 22.03 -17.75 -12.35
C LEU A 116 21.56 -17.76 -13.80
N SER A 117 20.75 -18.76 -14.13
CA SER A 117 20.02 -18.81 -15.39
C SER A 117 18.89 -17.79 -15.42
N PHE A 118 18.38 -17.49 -16.62
CA PHE A 118 17.31 -16.52 -16.80
C PHE A 118 16.01 -16.93 -16.11
N TYR A 119 15.74 -18.23 -16.06
CA TYR A 119 14.64 -18.80 -15.28
C TYR A 119 14.74 -18.40 -13.80
N HIS A 120 15.89 -18.63 -13.17
CA HIS A 120 16.11 -18.28 -11.77
C HIS A 120 16.07 -16.77 -11.54
N LEU A 121 16.62 -15.98 -12.48
CA LEU A 121 16.59 -14.53 -12.37
C LEU A 121 15.16 -13.99 -12.34
N HIS A 122 14.28 -14.53 -13.19
CA HIS A 122 12.87 -14.16 -13.24
C HIS A 122 12.12 -14.61 -11.98
N LEU A 123 12.35 -15.83 -11.49
CA LEU A 123 11.74 -16.30 -10.24
C LEU A 123 12.09 -15.42 -9.05
N VAL A 124 13.37 -15.03 -8.91
CA VAL A 124 13.79 -14.10 -7.86
C VAL A 124 13.06 -12.77 -8.02
N TYR A 125 13.00 -12.22 -9.24
CA TYR A 125 12.34 -10.95 -9.52
C TYR A 125 10.90 -10.93 -9.03
N ASP A 126 10.09 -11.93 -9.36
CA ASP A 126 8.70 -11.98 -8.91
C ASP A 126 8.58 -12.25 -7.41
N THR A 127 9.42 -13.13 -6.88
CA THR A 127 9.40 -13.50 -5.45
C THR A 127 9.69 -12.29 -4.57
N VAL A 128 10.71 -11.50 -4.91
CA VAL A 128 11.06 -10.30 -4.15
C VAL A 128 10.05 -9.17 -4.40
N SER A 129 9.35 -9.15 -5.54
CA SER A 129 8.28 -8.17 -5.80
C SER A 129 7.12 -8.33 -4.81
N LEU A 130 6.87 -9.53 -4.28
CA LEU A 130 5.86 -9.77 -3.23
C LEU A 130 6.15 -9.01 -1.93
N VAL A 131 7.41 -8.65 -1.67
CA VAL A 131 7.82 -7.85 -0.50
C VAL A 131 7.18 -6.46 -0.54
N ALA A 132 7.00 -5.89 -1.74
CA ALA A 132 6.36 -4.60 -1.92
C ALA A 132 4.94 -4.55 -1.35
N ILE A 133 4.21 -5.67 -1.44
CA ILE A 133 2.82 -5.78 -1.00
C ILE A 133 2.73 -5.65 0.52
N SER A 134 3.60 -6.36 1.24
CA SER A 134 3.67 -6.26 2.70
C SER A 134 4.18 -4.91 3.17
N ASN A 135 5.14 -4.32 2.46
CA ASN A 135 5.61 -2.97 2.75
C ASN A 135 4.53 -1.93 2.55
N CYS A 136 3.76 -2.01 1.47
CA CYS A 136 2.61 -1.13 1.24
C CYS A 136 1.53 -1.31 2.32
N GLY A 137 1.23 -2.55 2.72
CA GLY A 137 0.30 -2.83 3.82
C GLY A 137 0.75 -2.20 5.13
N ALA A 138 2.01 -2.41 5.54
CA ALA A 138 2.53 -1.80 6.76
C ALA A 138 2.60 -0.27 6.68
N LEU A 139 2.98 0.29 5.53
CA LEU A 139 2.98 1.74 5.30
C LEU A 139 1.57 2.31 5.46
N LEU A 140 0.58 1.74 4.79
CA LEU A 140 -0.78 2.29 4.82
C LEU A 140 -1.45 2.20 6.20
N PHE A 141 -1.17 1.17 6.99
CA PHE A 141 -1.91 0.91 8.23
C PHE A 141 -1.15 1.25 9.52
N SER A 142 0.18 1.36 9.49
CA SER A 142 0.92 1.10 10.73
C SER A 142 2.07 2.01 11.12
N LEU A 143 2.52 2.94 10.28
CA LEU A 143 3.77 3.63 10.59
C LEU A 143 3.62 4.70 11.67
N ASP A 144 4.11 4.34 12.86
CA ASP A 144 4.35 5.27 13.94
C ASP A 144 5.71 5.97 13.77
N SER A 145 5.82 7.18 14.33
CA SER A 145 7.07 7.96 14.43
C SER A 145 8.08 7.38 15.44
N THR A 146 8.02 6.06 15.68
CA THR A 146 8.88 5.32 16.59
C THR A 146 10.24 5.03 15.98
N ALA A 147 11.24 4.74 16.81
CA ALA A 147 12.55 4.28 16.34
C ALA A 147 12.41 3.01 15.48
N ALA A 148 11.45 2.13 15.81
CA ALA A 148 11.11 0.97 15.00
C ALA A 148 10.59 1.39 13.61
N GLY A 149 9.71 2.39 13.54
CA GLY A 149 9.24 2.95 12.27
C GLY A 149 10.39 3.48 11.40
N ILE A 150 11.35 4.19 11.99
CA ILE A 150 12.54 4.70 11.26
C ILE A 150 13.38 3.54 10.71
N ILE A 151 13.67 2.53 11.54
CA ILE A 151 14.42 1.35 11.10
C ILE A 151 13.70 0.65 9.94
N ARG A 152 12.36 0.54 10.02
CA ARG A 152 11.54 -0.02 8.94
C ARG A 152 11.66 0.78 7.65
N TYR A 153 11.57 2.11 7.70
CA TYR A 153 11.78 2.96 6.53
C TYR A 153 13.16 2.74 5.89
N VAL A 154 14.20 2.66 6.70
CA VAL A 154 15.56 2.41 6.22
C VAL A 154 15.66 1.03 5.57
N ALA A 155 15.05 0.00 6.17
CA ALA A 155 15.01 -1.35 5.61
C ALA A 155 14.25 -1.40 4.28
N ILE A 156 13.07 -0.76 4.20
CA ILE A 156 12.28 -0.65 2.96
C ILE A 156 13.07 0.09 1.88
N ALA A 157 13.75 1.19 2.22
CA ALA A 157 14.58 1.95 1.29
C ALA A 157 15.77 1.11 0.78
N LEU A 158 16.44 0.38 1.68
CA LEU A 158 17.54 -0.52 1.32
C LEU A 158 17.04 -1.63 0.38
N TRP A 159 15.91 -2.26 0.71
CA TRP A 159 15.27 -3.26 -0.15
C TRP A 159 14.94 -2.66 -1.53
N ALA A 160 14.36 -1.47 -1.60
CA ALA A 160 14.00 -0.82 -2.85
C ALA A 160 15.23 -0.51 -3.73
N ILE A 161 16.35 -0.08 -3.13
CA ILE A 161 17.61 0.14 -3.85
C ILE A 161 18.16 -1.17 -4.42
N LEU A 162 18.19 -2.23 -3.61
CA LEU A 162 18.65 -3.55 -4.03
C LEU A 162 17.75 -4.12 -5.13
N TYR A 163 16.43 -3.97 -5.00
CA TYR A 163 15.45 -4.39 -5.99
C TYR A 163 15.69 -3.68 -7.33
N LEU A 164 15.81 -2.35 -7.34
CA LEU A 164 16.10 -1.59 -8.57
C LEU A 164 17.42 -2.03 -9.22
N THR A 165 18.45 -2.24 -8.41
CA THR A 165 19.77 -2.71 -8.86
C THR A 165 19.64 -4.08 -9.54
N TYR A 166 18.96 -5.01 -8.86
CA TYR A 166 18.71 -6.36 -9.36
C TYR A 166 17.89 -6.35 -10.65
N THR A 167 16.80 -5.58 -10.71
CA THR A 167 15.96 -5.45 -11.90
C THR A 167 16.74 -4.86 -13.09
N SER A 168 17.60 -3.88 -12.85
CA SER A 168 18.45 -3.27 -13.89
C SER A 168 19.43 -4.29 -14.47
N ILE A 169 20.08 -5.06 -13.59
CA ILE A 169 20.99 -6.15 -13.95
C ILE A 169 20.25 -7.23 -14.74
N PHE A 170 19.07 -7.65 -14.28
CA PHE A 170 18.25 -8.65 -14.96
C PHE A 170 17.87 -8.19 -16.37
N GLY A 171 17.44 -6.95 -16.54
CA GLY A 171 17.15 -6.37 -17.86
C GLY A 171 18.37 -6.30 -18.79
N VAL A 172 19.58 -6.07 -18.25
CA VAL A 172 20.82 -6.12 -19.05
C VAL A 172 21.15 -7.56 -19.45
N ARG A 173 21.06 -8.52 -18.51
CA ARG A 173 21.31 -9.95 -18.76
C ARG A 173 20.38 -10.50 -19.83
N LEU A 174 19.10 -10.12 -19.82
CA LEU A 174 18.11 -10.54 -20.83
C LEU A 174 18.51 -10.21 -22.28
N LYS A 175 19.39 -9.23 -22.53
CA LYS A 175 19.89 -8.95 -23.89
C LYS A 175 20.75 -10.08 -24.47
N SER A 176 21.26 -10.96 -23.61
CA SER A 176 22.00 -12.16 -24.01
C SER A 176 21.12 -13.40 -24.13
N TRP A 177 19.82 -13.22 -24.44
CA TRP A 177 18.89 -14.31 -24.70
C TRP A 177 19.32 -15.14 -25.90
N ASP A 178 19.40 -16.45 -25.68
CA ASP A 178 19.84 -17.42 -26.67
C ASP A 178 19.13 -18.76 -26.40
N TYR A 179 18.49 -19.32 -27.42
CA TYR A 179 17.78 -20.60 -27.32
C TYR A 179 18.73 -21.80 -27.33
N ASP A 180 19.94 -21.62 -27.86
CA ASP A 180 20.90 -22.69 -28.07
C ASP A 180 21.91 -22.80 -26.91
N ASN A 181 21.90 -21.83 -25.99
CA ASN A 181 22.83 -21.77 -24.86
C ASN A 181 22.10 -22.06 -23.53
N PRO A 182 22.47 -23.13 -22.79
CA PRO A 182 21.85 -23.49 -21.53
C PRO A 182 21.74 -22.33 -20.54
N GLY A 183 20.55 -22.14 -19.98
CA GLY A 183 20.28 -21.10 -18.99
C GLY A 183 20.17 -19.67 -19.52
N HIS A 184 20.33 -19.45 -20.84
CA HIS A 184 20.07 -18.18 -21.52
C HIS A 184 18.67 -18.10 -22.13
N CYS A 185 17.81 -19.07 -21.85
CA CYS A 185 16.41 -19.09 -22.20
C CYS A 185 15.58 -19.78 -21.12
N TYR A 186 14.25 -19.63 -21.21
CA TYR A 186 13.29 -20.47 -20.50
C TYR A 186 12.02 -20.62 -21.33
N ASN A 187 11.23 -21.63 -20.97
CA ASN A 187 9.90 -21.85 -21.52
C ASN A 187 8.91 -20.82 -20.98
N THR A 188 8.33 -20.05 -21.89
CA THR A 188 7.39 -18.95 -21.60
C THR A 188 5.93 -19.35 -21.81
N ASN A 189 5.66 -20.64 -22.01
CA ASN A 189 4.30 -21.16 -22.13
C ASN A 189 3.43 -20.67 -20.97
N HIS A 190 2.23 -20.21 -21.31
CA HIS A 190 1.23 -19.65 -20.38
C HIS A 190 1.57 -18.29 -19.75
N LEU A 191 2.78 -17.75 -19.95
CA LEU A 191 3.16 -16.40 -19.52
C LEU A 191 3.01 -15.36 -20.64
N SER A 192 3.34 -15.76 -21.87
CA SER A 192 3.22 -14.92 -23.04
C SER A 192 2.46 -15.63 -24.16
N ALA A 193 2.05 -14.87 -25.17
CA ALA A 193 1.51 -15.46 -26.38
C ALA A 193 2.56 -16.43 -26.99
N PRO A 194 2.17 -17.61 -27.51
CA PRO A 194 3.00 -18.29 -28.52
C PRO A 194 3.20 -17.28 -29.65
N THR A 195 4.25 -17.20 -30.44
CA THR A 195 4.56 -16.05 -31.34
C THR A 195 5.07 -14.77 -30.66
N ALA A 196 5.03 -14.64 -29.33
CA ALA A 196 5.77 -13.56 -28.65
C ALA A 196 7.27 -13.68 -28.93
N ASN A 197 7.92 -12.54 -29.20
CA ASN A 197 9.36 -12.46 -29.38
C ASN A 197 10.04 -12.23 -28.03
N HIS A 198 10.92 -13.16 -27.65
CA HIS A 198 11.76 -13.06 -26.46
C HIS A 198 13.15 -12.54 -26.85
N PRO A 199 13.76 -11.65 -26.07
CA PRO A 199 13.41 -11.22 -24.71
C PRO A 199 12.53 -9.94 -24.65
N TYR A 200 11.94 -9.51 -25.77
CA TYR A 200 11.24 -8.22 -25.83
C TYR A 200 10.02 -8.16 -24.89
N VAL A 201 9.19 -9.21 -24.89
CA VAL A 201 8.00 -9.25 -24.02
C VAL A 201 8.37 -9.30 -22.54
N ASP A 202 9.44 -10.01 -22.17
CA ASP A 202 9.92 -10.07 -20.78
C ASP A 202 10.42 -8.71 -20.30
N ASN A 203 11.13 -7.96 -21.17
CA ASN A 203 11.56 -6.60 -20.85
C ASN A 203 10.38 -5.66 -20.59
N ILE A 204 9.29 -5.76 -21.37
CA ILE A 204 8.06 -4.99 -21.13
C ILE A 204 7.46 -5.39 -19.78
N TYR A 205 7.32 -6.69 -19.53
CA TYR A 205 6.78 -7.20 -18.27
C TYR A 205 7.53 -6.64 -17.05
N ILE A 206 8.86 -6.76 -17.07
CA ILE A 206 9.73 -6.29 -15.99
C ILE A 206 9.64 -4.77 -15.84
N ALA A 207 9.68 -4.01 -16.94
CA ALA A 207 9.60 -2.55 -16.87
C ALA A 207 8.27 -2.08 -16.27
N VAL A 208 7.14 -2.65 -16.73
CA VAL A 208 5.80 -2.28 -16.25
C VAL A 208 5.62 -2.68 -14.79
N THR A 209 5.97 -3.91 -14.41
CA THR A 209 5.80 -4.38 -13.03
C THR A 209 6.76 -3.70 -12.05
N CYS A 210 7.98 -3.39 -12.46
CA CYS A 210 8.92 -2.61 -11.66
C CYS A 210 8.40 -1.18 -11.43
N LEU A 211 7.96 -0.50 -12.50
CA LEU A 211 7.35 0.83 -12.38
C LEU A 211 6.13 0.81 -11.46
N TYR A 212 5.31 -0.24 -11.55
CA TYR A 212 4.18 -0.47 -10.67
C TYR A 212 4.64 -0.52 -9.20
N VAL A 213 5.58 -1.41 -8.86
CA VAL A 213 6.14 -1.56 -7.51
C VAL A 213 6.66 -0.25 -6.94
N PHE A 214 7.41 0.53 -7.73
CA PHE A 214 7.92 1.81 -7.27
C PHE A 214 6.83 2.87 -7.12
N THR A 215 5.84 2.88 -8.01
CA THR A 215 4.74 3.85 -7.93
C THR A 215 3.89 3.60 -6.69
N THR A 216 3.53 2.35 -6.40
CA THR A 216 2.76 2.02 -5.18
C THR A 216 3.53 2.35 -3.91
N LEU A 217 4.82 1.98 -3.86
CA LEU A 217 5.66 2.27 -2.72
C LEU A 217 5.85 3.78 -2.52
N LEU A 218 6.09 4.54 -3.59
CA LEU A 218 6.25 5.99 -3.54
C LEU A 218 4.98 6.65 -3.01
N VAL A 219 3.80 6.27 -3.50
CA VAL A 219 2.56 6.88 -3.02
C VAL A 219 2.26 6.48 -1.57
N ALA A 220 2.54 5.24 -1.18
CA ALA A 220 2.43 4.79 0.20
C ALA A 220 3.38 5.56 1.15
N VAL A 221 4.58 5.89 0.68
CA VAL A 221 5.56 6.72 1.41
C VAL A 221 5.17 8.20 1.42
N MET A 222 4.64 8.75 0.32
CA MET A 222 4.21 10.16 0.23
C MET A 222 3.11 10.52 1.23
N ARG A 223 2.28 9.55 1.63
CA ARG A 223 1.37 9.66 2.78
C ARG A 223 2.08 10.20 4.03
N PHE A 224 3.32 9.79 4.26
CA PHE A 224 4.11 10.18 5.43
C PHE A 224 5.07 11.34 5.15
N ASN A 225 5.54 11.47 3.90
CA ASN A 225 6.65 12.34 3.56
C ASN A 225 6.31 13.84 3.41
N TYR A 226 5.05 14.26 3.58
CA TYR A 226 4.79 15.68 3.87
C TYR A 226 5.40 16.15 5.21
N MET A 227 5.94 15.23 6.04
CA MET A 227 6.37 15.56 7.40
C MET A 227 7.87 15.43 7.74
N VAL A 228 8.74 14.82 6.90
CA VAL A 228 10.07 14.32 7.36
C VAL A 228 11.29 14.69 6.50
N PRO A 229 11.29 14.62 5.15
CA PRO A 229 12.55 14.69 4.39
C PRO A 229 13.17 16.09 4.35
N LEU A 230 12.36 17.14 4.21
CA LEU A 230 12.88 18.49 3.99
C LEU A 230 13.56 19.06 5.24
N GLU A 231 13.03 18.80 6.43
CA GLU A 231 13.59 19.33 7.67
C GLU A 231 14.89 18.60 8.08
N LEU A 232 15.00 17.28 7.85
CA LEU A 232 16.26 16.55 8.07
C LEU A 232 17.35 16.98 7.09
N LEU A 233 17.01 17.23 5.81
CA LEU A 233 17.94 17.79 4.83
C LEU A 233 18.32 19.23 5.18
N ARG A 234 17.36 20.06 5.62
CA ARG A 234 17.60 21.45 6.02
C ARG A 234 18.48 21.55 7.26
N TYR A 235 18.27 20.70 8.27
CA TYR A 235 19.13 20.59 9.45
C TYR A 235 20.53 20.05 9.09
N GLY A 236 20.61 19.02 8.26
CA GLY A 236 21.89 18.46 7.80
C GLY A 236 22.75 19.45 7.00
N VAL A 237 22.13 20.40 6.32
CA VAL A 237 22.82 21.47 5.58
C VAL A 237 23.16 22.66 6.48
N ALA A 238 22.29 23.04 7.42
CA ALA A 238 22.54 24.15 8.35
C ALA A 238 23.65 23.83 9.39
N GLU A 239 23.78 22.57 9.81
CA GLU A 239 24.75 22.17 10.84
C GLU A 239 26.14 21.82 10.28
N ARG A 240 26.31 21.85 8.94
CA ARG A 240 27.57 21.50 8.24
C ARG A 240 28.76 22.40 8.64
N GLY A 241 28.51 23.48 9.39
CA GLY A 241 29.54 24.36 9.97
C GLY A 241 30.13 23.93 11.32
N ARG A 242 29.51 23.02 12.09
CA ARG A 242 29.97 22.70 13.48
C ARG A 242 30.36 21.25 13.76
N VAL A 243 29.96 20.28 12.93
CA VAL A 243 30.16 18.84 13.24
C VAL A 243 31.48 18.33 12.65
N ARG A 244 32.63 18.77 13.20
CA ARG A 244 33.95 18.31 12.73
C ARG A 244 34.49 17.06 13.43
N LYS A 245 33.86 16.51 14.49
CA LYS A 245 34.40 15.30 15.18
C LYS A 245 33.39 14.30 15.79
N GLY A 246 32.09 14.47 15.58
CA GLY A 246 31.08 13.52 16.09
C GLY A 246 30.60 12.58 14.99
N GLY A 247 31.06 11.33 14.98
CA GLY A 247 30.60 10.27 14.05
C GLY A 247 29.11 9.90 14.24
N LEU A 248 28.74 8.66 13.90
CA LEU A 248 27.36 8.10 13.90
C LEU A 248 26.42 8.57 15.05
N ARG A 249 26.98 8.88 16.23
CA ARG A 249 26.28 9.49 17.38
C ARG A 249 25.58 10.82 17.06
N GLY A 250 26.14 11.67 16.21
CA GLY A 250 25.55 12.97 15.83
C GLY A 250 24.26 12.80 15.03
N LEU A 251 24.25 11.83 14.11
CA LEU A 251 23.04 11.46 13.34
C LEU A 251 21.92 10.97 14.26
N PHE A 252 22.27 10.15 15.26
CA PHE A 252 21.31 9.61 16.22
C PHE A 252 20.67 10.70 17.11
N LEU A 253 21.45 11.71 17.52
CA LEU A 253 20.94 12.84 18.32
C LEU A 253 20.03 13.77 17.52
N ILE A 254 20.29 13.98 16.23
CA ILE A 254 19.42 14.77 15.34
C ILE A 254 18.05 14.09 15.19
N ILE A 255 18.04 12.76 15.01
CA ILE A 255 16.80 11.95 14.94
C ILE A 255 16.00 12.06 16.25
N LEU A 256 16.66 12.00 17.40
CA LEU A 256 15.99 12.10 18.70
C LEU A 256 15.43 13.51 18.99
N ARG A 257 16.10 14.59 18.54
CA ARG A 257 15.70 15.96 18.87
C ARG A 257 14.52 16.48 18.05
N GLY A 258 14.33 15.98 16.82
CA GLY A 258 13.18 16.33 15.97
C GLY A 258 11.82 15.90 16.55
N ARG A 259 11.80 15.01 17.56
CA ARG A 259 10.59 14.50 18.20
C ARG A 259 9.88 15.49 19.12
N SER A 260 10.61 16.41 19.75
CA SER A 260 10.07 17.23 20.85
C SER A 260 9.25 18.44 20.41
N LEU A 261 9.23 18.79 19.12
CA LEU A 261 8.61 20.04 18.63
C LEU A 261 7.25 19.84 17.93
N LYS A 262 6.70 18.62 17.91
CA LYS A 262 5.61 18.27 17.00
C LYS A 262 4.22 18.04 17.63
N GLU A 263 4.07 18.23 18.94
CA GLU A 263 2.76 18.08 19.61
C GLU A 263 1.83 19.29 19.41
N GLY A 264 2.31 20.39 18.79
CA GLY A 264 1.49 21.57 18.53
C GLY A 264 1.02 21.68 17.08
N SER A 265 -0.24 21.34 16.80
CA SER A 265 -1.04 21.98 15.74
C SER A 265 -0.67 21.72 14.27
N LEU A 266 -0.14 20.56 13.88
CA LEU A 266 -0.20 20.17 12.47
C LEU A 266 -1.52 19.44 12.21
N ASN A 267 -2.47 20.12 11.59
CA ASN A 267 -3.69 19.51 11.05
C ASN A 267 -3.28 18.30 10.21
N GLU A 268 -3.51 17.10 10.73
CA GLU A 268 -3.38 15.87 9.97
C GLU A 268 -4.30 16.00 8.76
N HIS A 269 -3.73 16.25 7.58
CA HIS A 269 -4.44 16.09 6.34
C HIS A 269 -4.72 14.60 6.19
N LYS A 270 -5.82 14.16 6.80
CA LYS A 270 -6.28 12.78 6.79
C LYS A 270 -6.59 12.45 5.34
N MET A 271 -5.66 11.74 4.69
CA MET A 271 -5.86 11.27 3.32
C MET A 271 -7.19 10.52 3.28
N SER A 272 -8.04 10.87 2.32
CA SER A 272 -9.39 10.30 2.27
C SER A 272 -9.28 8.78 2.29
N ALA A 273 -10.19 8.15 3.02
CA ALA A 273 -10.26 6.70 3.13
C ALA A 273 -10.22 6.07 1.73
N THR A 274 -10.93 6.66 0.76
CA THR A 274 -10.96 6.29 -0.65
C THR A 274 -9.57 6.19 -1.29
N THR A 275 -8.68 7.17 -1.06
CA THR A 275 -7.32 7.12 -1.63
C THR A 275 -6.51 5.98 -1.00
N GLN A 276 -6.64 5.74 0.30
CA GLN A 276 -5.98 4.59 0.96
C GLN A 276 -6.44 3.27 0.33
N TYR A 277 -7.74 3.18 -0.01
CA TYR A 277 -8.34 1.98 -0.60
C TYR A 277 -7.90 1.76 -2.03
N MET A 278 -7.85 2.83 -2.84
CA MET A 278 -7.30 2.74 -4.20
C MET A 278 -5.85 2.25 -4.16
N LEU A 279 -5.05 2.75 -3.22
CA LEU A 279 -3.65 2.33 -3.08
C LEU A 279 -3.51 0.88 -2.65
N LEU A 280 -4.36 0.44 -1.71
CA LEU A 280 -4.37 -0.96 -1.28
C LEU A 280 -4.79 -1.88 -2.43
N GLY A 281 -5.86 -1.53 -3.15
CA GLY A 281 -6.34 -2.31 -4.30
C GLY A 281 -5.28 -2.41 -5.41
N VAL A 282 -4.59 -1.31 -5.69
CA VAL A 282 -3.46 -1.29 -6.65
C VAL A 282 -2.31 -2.16 -6.12
N ALA A 283 -1.84 -1.97 -4.88
CA ALA A 283 -0.80 -2.84 -4.32
C ALA A 283 -1.19 -4.33 -4.34
N PHE A 284 -2.47 -4.64 -4.20
CA PHE A 284 -2.98 -6.00 -4.10
C PHE A 284 -3.18 -6.71 -5.44
N ALA A 285 -3.39 -5.98 -6.53
CA ALA A 285 -3.40 -6.57 -7.86
C ALA A 285 -2.03 -7.17 -8.24
N GLN A 286 -0.95 -6.76 -7.58
CA GLN A 286 0.38 -7.36 -7.75
C GLN A 286 0.46 -8.80 -7.22
N PHE A 287 -0.27 -9.12 -6.15
CA PHE A 287 -0.21 -10.42 -5.49
C PHE A 287 -0.58 -11.58 -6.44
N PRO A 288 -1.78 -11.60 -7.05
CA PRO A 288 -2.15 -12.69 -7.95
C PRO A 288 -1.26 -12.72 -9.20
N LEU A 289 -0.81 -11.56 -9.69
CA LEU A 289 0.06 -11.48 -10.87
C LEU A 289 1.40 -12.19 -10.62
N HIS A 290 2.17 -11.77 -9.61
CA HIS A 290 3.49 -12.36 -9.35
C HIS A 290 3.37 -13.80 -8.85
N THR A 291 2.35 -14.12 -8.04
CA THR A 291 2.11 -15.50 -7.60
C THR A 291 1.83 -16.42 -8.79
N TYR A 292 0.99 -15.97 -9.73
CA TYR A 292 0.72 -16.70 -10.95
C TYR A 292 1.98 -16.89 -11.80
N THR A 293 2.77 -15.82 -12.00
CA THR A 293 4.01 -15.90 -12.79
C THR A 293 4.99 -16.89 -12.16
N ILE A 294 5.23 -16.82 -10.84
CA ILE A 294 6.15 -17.72 -10.12
C ILE A 294 5.79 -19.19 -10.37
N PHE A 295 4.55 -19.58 -10.09
CA PHE A 295 4.15 -20.98 -10.18
C PHE A 295 4.01 -21.48 -11.62
N THR A 296 3.57 -20.61 -12.53
CA THR A 296 3.47 -20.95 -13.95
C THR A 296 4.85 -21.10 -14.57
N LEU A 297 5.76 -20.15 -14.30
CA LEU A 297 7.14 -20.21 -14.76
C LEU A 297 7.83 -21.46 -14.25
N ARG A 298 7.72 -21.76 -12.95
CA ARG A 298 8.27 -23.00 -12.37
C ARG A 298 7.72 -24.23 -13.07
N ARG A 299 6.39 -24.37 -13.13
CA ARG A 299 5.73 -25.54 -13.70
C ARG A 299 6.11 -25.79 -15.16
N SER A 300 6.28 -24.74 -15.96
CA SER A 300 6.63 -24.85 -17.38
C SER A 300 8.10 -25.17 -17.64
N ASN A 301 8.96 -25.03 -16.63
CA ASN A 301 10.41 -25.17 -16.77
C ASN A 301 11.01 -26.32 -15.94
N GLU A 302 10.26 -26.88 -14.99
CA GLU A 302 10.74 -27.95 -14.10
C GLU A 302 11.28 -29.17 -14.86
N SER A 303 10.64 -29.56 -15.97
CA SER A 303 11.10 -30.69 -16.79
C SER A 303 12.31 -30.37 -17.68
N LEU A 304 12.74 -29.11 -17.74
CA LEU A 304 13.84 -28.63 -18.58
C LEU A 304 15.10 -28.29 -17.77
N LEU A 305 15.05 -28.48 -16.44
CA LEU A 305 16.19 -28.26 -15.56
C LEU A 305 17.19 -29.41 -15.72
N ASN A 306 18.46 -29.05 -15.80
CA ASN A 306 19.54 -30.03 -15.78
C ASN A 306 19.89 -30.44 -14.35
N GLY A 307 20.20 -31.72 -14.20
CA GLY A 307 20.82 -32.27 -12.98
C GLY A 307 19.99 -33.37 -12.30
N SER A 308 20.68 -34.13 -11.46
CA SER A 308 20.07 -35.15 -10.59
C SER A 308 19.35 -34.55 -9.38
N HIS A 309 19.47 -33.24 -9.16
CA HIS A 309 18.89 -32.54 -8.03
C HIS A 309 17.60 -31.86 -8.48
N ASP A 310 16.48 -32.41 -8.03
CA ASP A 310 15.17 -31.83 -8.24
C ASP A 310 14.95 -30.69 -7.22
N GLU A 311 14.47 -29.53 -7.68
CA GLU A 311 14.08 -28.40 -6.83
C GLU A 311 12.97 -28.76 -5.83
N GLN A 312 12.27 -29.89 -6.01
CA GLN A 312 11.29 -30.42 -5.06
C GLN A 312 11.94 -31.24 -3.94
N THR A 313 13.20 -31.67 -4.08
CA THR A 313 13.84 -32.51 -3.07
C THR A 313 13.92 -31.79 -1.73
N TRP A 314 13.57 -32.50 -0.66
CA TRP A 314 13.68 -32.00 0.70
C TRP A 314 15.13 -31.68 1.01
N GLY A 315 15.41 -30.40 1.28
CA GLY A 315 16.73 -29.87 1.55
C GLY A 315 16.64 -28.51 2.22
N PHE A 316 17.64 -27.67 1.96
CA PHE A 316 17.77 -26.37 2.60
C PHE A 316 16.55 -25.46 2.36
N SER A 317 15.93 -25.53 1.17
CA SER A 317 14.80 -24.66 0.81
C SER A 317 13.56 -24.86 1.68
N GLN A 318 13.25 -26.10 2.08
CA GLN A 318 12.11 -26.43 2.94
C GLN A 318 12.40 -26.08 4.40
N VAL A 319 13.63 -26.30 4.87
CA VAL A 319 14.05 -25.82 6.19
C VAL A 319 14.01 -24.29 6.25
N GLY A 320 14.50 -23.63 5.20
CA GLY A 320 14.37 -22.20 4.99
C GLY A 320 12.92 -21.75 5.08
N ALA A 321 12.00 -22.45 4.40
CA ALA A 321 10.57 -22.14 4.47
C ALA A 321 10.01 -22.14 5.90
N VAL A 322 10.32 -23.19 6.67
CA VAL A 322 9.90 -23.29 8.07
C VAL A 322 10.48 -22.15 8.90
N VAL A 323 11.77 -21.84 8.71
CA VAL A 323 12.44 -20.73 9.41
C VAL A 323 11.85 -19.38 9.03
N LEU A 324 11.46 -19.17 7.76
CA LEU A 324 10.84 -17.95 7.26
C LEU A 324 9.40 -17.77 7.78
N LEU A 325 8.66 -18.86 7.93
CA LEU A 325 7.25 -18.82 8.36
C LEU A 325 7.07 -18.88 9.88
N ALA A 326 8.00 -19.48 10.62
CA ALA A 326 7.90 -19.65 12.07
C ALA A 326 7.68 -18.32 12.83
N PRO A 327 8.39 -17.21 12.53
CA PRO A 327 8.14 -15.94 13.19
C PRO A 327 6.70 -15.43 12.99
N ASN A 328 6.12 -15.62 11.80
CA ASN A 328 4.73 -15.25 11.54
C ASN A 328 3.75 -16.09 12.36
N LEU A 329 3.96 -17.41 12.43
CA LEU A 329 3.14 -18.29 13.25
C LEU A 329 3.21 -17.92 14.74
N ILE A 330 4.40 -17.58 15.25
CA ILE A 330 4.60 -17.13 16.63
C ILE A 330 3.84 -15.81 16.85
N ASN A 331 3.96 -14.85 15.94
CA ASN A 331 3.28 -13.56 16.05
C ASN A 331 1.75 -13.72 16.04
N ILE A 332 1.21 -14.56 15.14
CA ILE A 332 -0.22 -14.89 15.11
C ILE A 332 -0.65 -15.50 16.45
N THR A 333 0.12 -16.44 16.99
CA THR A 333 -0.21 -17.09 18.27
C THR A 333 -0.23 -16.09 19.42
N ILE A 334 0.74 -15.17 19.46
CA ILE A 334 0.80 -14.08 20.45
C ILE A 334 -0.41 -13.15 20.31
N ALA A 335 -0.75 -12.75 19.08
CA ALA A 335 -1.89 -11.89 18.79
C ALA A 335 -3.21 -12.53 19.23
N VAL A 336 -3.44 -13.80 18.87
CA VAL A 336 -4.64 -14.56 19.28
C VAL A 336 -4.72 -14.68 20.79
N LYS A 337 -3.60 -14.98 21.46
CA LYS A 337 -3.56 -15.05 22.92
C LYS A 337 -3.90 -13.70 23.57
N LYS A 338 -3.29 -12.60 23.09
CA LYS A 338 -3.58 -11.23 23.56
C LYS A 338 -5.07 -10.91 23.42
N GLN A 339 -5.67 -11.30 22.30
CA GLN A 339 -7.10 -11.10 22.04
C GLN A 339 -7.98 -11.91 22.99
N LEU A 340 -7.69 -13.20 23.19
CA LEU A 340 -8.46 -14.07 24.09
C LEU A 340 -8.35 -13.63 25.56
N ASP A 341 -7.17 -13.20 25.99
CA ASP A 341 -6.93 -12.68 27.34
C ASP A 341 -7.67 -11.35 27.54
N TRP A 342 -7.70 -10.50 26.51
CA TRP A 342 -8.52 -9.29 26.53
C TRP A 342 -10.02 -9.60 26.66
N GLU A 343 -10.56 -10.49 25.82
CA GLU A 343 -11.98 -10.88 25.89
C GLU A 343 -12.37 -11.46 27.25
N ARG A 344 -11.47 -12.20 27.90
CA ARG A 344 -11.71 -12.74 29.23
C ARG A 344 -11.84 -11.61 30.26
N ARG A 345 -10.90 -10.65 30.26
CA ARG A 345 -10.97 -9.48 31.17
C ARG A 345 -12.23 -8.66 30.95
N GLU A 346 -12.63 -8.49 29.69
CA GLU A 346 -13.83 -7.73 29.36
C GLU A 346 -15.10 -8.41 29.89
N ARG A 347 -15.19 -9.74 29.77
CA ARG A 347 -16.30 -10.52 30.35
C ARG A 347 -16.38 -10.37 31.87
N ASP A 348 -15.23 -10.32 32.54
CA ASP A 348 -15.15 -10.19 34.00
C ASP A 348 -15.46 -8.74 34.47
N ALA A 349 -15.22 -7.73 33.62
CA ALA A 349 -15.38 -6.32 33.95
C ALA A 349 -16.82 -5.76 33.85
N VAL A 350 -17.77 -6.52 33.27
CA VAL A 350 -19.16 -6.09 33.00
C VAL A 350 -19.91 -5.56 34.25
N GLY A 351 -19.42 -5.83 35.46
CA GLY A 351 -20.01 -5.36 36.73
C GLY A 351 -19.52 -4.01 37.27
N ASN A 352 -18.34 -3.51 36.86
CA ASN A 352 -17.75 -2.28 37.40
C ASN A 352 -16.86 -1.60 36.34
N PRO A 353 -17.34 -0.56 35.63
CA PRO A 353 -16.52 0.16 34.66
C PRO A 353 -15.32 0.82 35.35
N SER A 354 -14.14 0.64 34.78
CA SER A 354 -12.92 1.28 35.28
C SER A 354 -12.90 2.77 34.93
N THR A 355 -12.02 3.54 35.58
CA THR A 355 -11.80 4.96 35.25
C THR A 355 -11.41 5.15 33.78
N ALA A 356 -10.61 4.23 33.23
CA ALA A 356 -10.22 4.26 31.83
C ALA A 356 -11.41 4.03 30.88
N ASP A 357 -12.40 3.24 31.30
CA ASP A 357 -13.62 3.02 30.50
C ASP A 357 -14.49 4.27 30.45
N MET A 358 -14.53 5.05 31.55
CA MET A 358 -15.25 6.33 31.58
C MET A 358 -14.57 7.40 30.72
N GLU A 359 -13.24 7.52 30.80
CA GLU A 359 -12.48 8.46 29.98
C GLU A 359 -12.67 8.19 28.48
N ARG A 360 -12.66 6.91 28.09
CA ARG A 360 -12.95 6.49 26.71
C ARG A 360 -14.39 6.72 26.29
N GLN A 361 -15.36 6.54 27.19
CA GLN A 361 -16.76 6.90 26.91
C GLN A 361 -16.89 8.40 26.60
N GLU A 362 -16.12 9.24 27.29
CA GLU A 362 -16.07 10.67 27.02
C GLU A 362 -15.43 10.98 25.65
N GLU A 363 -14.34 10.29 25.29
CA GLU A 363 -13.72 10.39 23.96
C GLU A 363 -14.68 9.94 22.84
N ASP A 364 -15.36 8.80 23.01
CA ASP A 364 -16.35 8.30 22.07
C ASP A 364 -17.52 9.29 21.88
N ALA A 365 -17.94 9.96 22.96
CA ALA A 365 -18.98 10.98 22.91
C ALA A 365 -18.51 12.21 22.12
N LYS A 366 -17.30 12.71 22.39
CA LYS A 366 -16.69 13.82 21.63
C LYS A 366 -16.58 13.47 20.14
N GLN A 367 -16.12 12.26 19.85
CA GLN A 367 -15.96 11.79 18.48
C GLN A 367 -17.31 11.67 17.75
N LEU A 368 -18.38 11.27 18.44
CA LEU A 368 -19.73 11.24 17.89
C LEU A 368 -20.26 12.64 17.57
N GLU A 369 -19.95 13.64 18.40
CA GLU A 369 -20.33 15.03 18.12
C GLU A 369 -19.66 15.55 16.85
N GLU A 370 -18.39 15.21 16.63
CA GLU A 370 -17.68 15.52 15.39
C GLU A 370 -18.34 14.83 14.17
N ASP A 371 -18.71 13.56 14.30
CA ASP A 371 -19.38 12.82 13.21
C ASP A 371 -20.74 13.43 12.86
N VAL A 372 -21.51 13.84 13.87
CA VAL A 372 -22.78 14.52 13.68
C VAL A 372 -22.57 15.81 12.90
N LYS A 373 -21.56 16.59 13.26
CA LYS A 373 -21.21 17.83 12.54
C LYS A 373 -20.82 17.55 11.09
N GLU A 374 -19.97 16.56 10.83
CA GLU A 374 -19.57 16.18 9.45
C GLU A 374 -20.78 15.77 8.59
N VAL A 375 -21.72 15.01 9.17
CA VAL A 375 -22.94 14.58 8.48
C VAL A 375 -23.90 15.76 8.26
N GLU A 376 -24.05 16.66 9.23
CA GLU A 376 -24.83 17.89 9.07
C GLU A 376 -24.29 18.76 7.94
N GLU A 377 -22.97 19.01 7.91
CA GLU A 377 -22.29 19.76 6.82
C GLU A 377 -22.51 19.08 5.45
N SER A 378 -22.42 17.75 5.40
CA SER A 378 -22.67 16.97 4.18
C SER A 378 -24.12 17.08 3.71
N LEU A 379 -25.10 17.06 4.63
CA LEU A 379 -26.51 17.21 4.33
C LEU A 379 -26.84 18.63 3.85
N GLU A 380 -26.24 19.65 4.44
CA GLU A 380 -26.38 21.04 4.00
C GLU A 380 -25.82 21.24 2.58
N ALA A 381 -24.64 20.69 2.29
CA ALA A 381 -24.08 20.72 0.94
C ALA A 381 -25.00 20.04 -0.10
N LEU A 382 -25.66 18.94 0.26
CA LEU A 382 -26.64 18.27 -0.60
C LEU A 382 -27.91 19.11 -0.80
N LYS A 383 -28.46 19.72 0.25
CA LYS A 383 -29.61 20.64 0.15
C LYS A 383 -29.33 21.82 -0.76
N ILE A 384 -28.12 22.39 -0.67
CA ILE A 384 -27.69 23.48 -1.54
C ILE A 384 -27.68 23.01 -3.00
N LYS A 385 -27.08 21.84 -3.30
CA LYS A 385 -27.09 21.27 -4.66
C LYS A 385 -28.50 21.03 -5.19
N GLN A 386 -29.39 20.49 -4.36
CA GLN A 386 -30.79 20.26 -4.75
C GLN A 386 -31.50 21.59 -5.05
N LYS A 387 -31.30 22.61 -4.22
CA LYS A 387 -31.86 23.95 -4.46
C LYS A 387 -31.35 24.58 -5.77
N TYR A 388 -30.10 24.33 -6.16
CA TYR A 388 -29.56 24.78 -7.46
C TYR A 388 -30.15 23.98 -8.64
N GLN A 389 -30.47 22.69 -8.47
CA GLN A 389 -31.13 21.88 -9.49
C GLN A 389 -32.61 22.23 -9.67
N GLU A 390 -33.27 22.72 -8.62
CA GLU A 390 -34.67 23.17 -8.66
C GLU A 390 -34.82 24.61 -9.18
N ILE A 391 -33.73 25.31 -9.53
CA ILE A 391 -33.83 26.59 -10.26
C ILE A 391 -34.39 26.26 -11.65
N PRO A 392 -35.60 26.72 -11.99
CA PRO A 392 -36.24 26.34 -13.24
C PRO A 392 -35.39 26.79 -14.43
N GLU A 393 -35.18 25.88 -15.38
CA GLU A 393 -34.48 26.06 -16.66
C GLU A 393 -34.97 27.29 -17.45
N VAL A 394 -36.18 27.75 -17.12
CA VAL A 394 -36.83 28.97 -17.63
C VAL A 394 -36.06 30.26 -17.28
N VAL A 395 -35.44 30.35 -16.10
CA VAL A 395 -34.67 31.55 -15.71
C VAL A 395 -33.33 31.61 -16.46
N LEU A 396 -32.72 30.45 -16.73
CA LEU A 396 -31.50 30.39 -17.53
C LEU A 396 -31.77 30.75 -19.00
N HIS A 397 -32.93 30.38 -19.53
CA HIS A 397 -33.31 30.74 -20.90
C HIS A 397 -33.60 32.24 -21.07
N GLN A 398 -34.26 32.88 -20.10
CA GLN A 398 -34.50 34.33 -20.13
C GLN A 398 -33.21 35.15 -20.04
N GLU A 399 -32.26 34.77 -19.18
CA GLU A 399 -30.95 35.45 -19.14
C GLU A 399 -30.15 35.25 -20.44
N THR A 400 -30.30 34.12 -21.11
CA THR A 400 -29.61 33.86 -22.39
C THR A 400 -30.23 34.64 -23.54
N GLU A 401 -31.56 34.81 -23.57
CA GLU A 401 -32.26 35.67 -24.53
C GLU A 401 -31.93 37.15 -24.32
N ASP A 402 -31.91 37.62 -23.07
CA ASP A 402 -31.55 39.02 -22.76
C ASP A 402 -30.09 39.34 -23.11
N ILE A 403 -29.17 38.38 -22.95
CA ILE A 403 -27.77 38.52 -23.38
C ILE A 403 -27.63 38.49 -24.90
N GLN A 404 -28.42 37.69 -25.63
CA GLN A 404 -28.44 37.70 -27.09
C GLN A 404 -29.02 39.00 -27.65
N LEU A 405 -30.12 39.50 -27.10
CA LEU A 405 -30.72 40.79 -27.47
C LEU A 405 -29.75 41.96 -27.26
N LYS A 406 -29.02 41.98 -26.14
CA LYS A 406 -28.00 43.01 -25.89
C LYS A 406 -26.81 42.91 -26.85
N LYS A 407 -26.46 41.71 -27.29
CA LYS A 407 -25.36 41.48 -28.24
C LYS A 407 -25.74 41.92 -29.66
N GLU A 408 -27.02 41.81 -30.04
CA GLU A 408 -27.53 42.37 -31.30
C GLU A 408 -27.63 43.90 -31.27
N GLU A 409 -27.98 44.52 -30.14
CA GLU A 409 -27.96 45.99 -30.02
C GLU A 409 -26.55 46.61 -30.03
N THR A 410 -25.52 45.84 -29.68
CA THR A 410 -24.14 46.33 -29.62
C THR A 410 -23.30 45.96 -30.85
N GLN A 411 -23.91 45.41 -31.91
CA GLN A 411 -23.20 45.15 -33.16
C GLN A 411 -23.29 46.39 -34.07
N PRO A 412 -22.23 47.23 -34.18
CA PRO A 412 -22.25 48.37 -35.08
C PRO A 412 -22.40 47.87 -36.52
N LYS A 413 -23.35 48.46 -37.26
CA LYS A 413 -23.49 48.34 -38.71
C LYS A 413 -22.14 48.65 -39.38
N ALA A 414 -21.36 47.62 -39.65
CA ALA A 414 -20.12 47.67 -40.43
C ALA A 414 -20.40 47.40 -41.93
N GLU A 415 -21.59 47.74 -42.42
CA GLU A 415 -21.88 47.84 -43.84
C GLU A 415 -21.71 49.30 -44.26
N GLY A 416 -20.50 49.67 -44.65
CA GLY A 416 -20.25 51.03 -45.11
C GLY A 416 -18.80 51.45 -45.33
N ILE A 417 -17.82 50.55 -45.38
CA ILE A 417 -16.44 50.89 -45.75
C ILE A 417 -15.84 49.73 -46.56
N GLN A 418 -16.36 49.50 -47.77
CA GLN A 418 -15.74 48.58 -48.74
C GLN A 418 -15.84 49.14 -50.16
N SER A 419 -15.57 50.45 -50.33
CA SER A 419 -15.50 51.07 -51.67
C SER A 419 -14.34 52.06 -51.87
N GLN A 420 -13.26 52.02 -51.06
CA GLN A 420 -12.11 52.93 -51.24
C GLN A 420 -10.73 52.26 -51.08
N MET A 421 -10.58 50.98 -51.42
CA MET A 421 -9.25 50.33 -51.50
C MET A 421 -8.96 49.69 -52.87
N GLU A 422 -9.44 50.32 -53.94
CA GLU A 422 -8.95 50.10 -55.30
C GLU A 422 -8.42 51.43 -55.87
N GLU A 423 -7.27 51.89 -55.35
CA GLU A 423 -6.35 52.79 -56.05
C GLU A 423 -5.15 53.04 -55.11
N VAL A 424 -4.11 52.21 -55.21
CA VAL A 424 -2.66 52.53 -55.20
C VAL A 424 -1.90 51.27 -55.63
#